data_AF-A0A430ULL5-F1
#
_entry.id   AF-A0A430ULL5-F1
#
_cell.length_a   1.000
_cell.length_b   1.000
_cell.length_c   1.000
_cell.angle_alpha   90.00
_cell.angle_beta   90.00
_cell.angle_gamma   90.00
#
_symmetry.space_group_name_H-M   'P 1'
#
loop_
_entity.id
_entity.type
_entity.pdbx_description
1 polymer ?
#
loop_
_entity_poly.entity_id
_entity_poly.type
_entity_poly.pdbx_seq_one_letter_code
_entity_poly.pdbx_strand_id
1 'polypeptide(L)'
;MVWKPGHYLLLALALYSLVVTLGFSLRGRQLTSLRQEVGILSQKAALAPEGYVLPLPGACLPTRPENLPGAPRPYRKGISAGFVFIQGDACVPVVRGMGVVAAFGGEVVR
;
A
#
# COMPACT_ATOMS: atom_id res chain seq x y z
N MET A 1 27.75 -29.77 -44.89
CA MET A 1 26.45 -29.14 -45.21
C MET A 1 26.62 -27.63 -45.10
N VAL A 2 26.61 -26.90 -46.22
CA VAL A 2 26.68 -25.44 -46.20
C VAL A 2 25.27 -24.89 -46.01
N TRP A 3 25.05 -24.13 -44.94
CA TRP A 3 23.75 -23.51 -44.68
C TRP A 3 23.45 -22.41 -45.69
N LYS A 4 22.27 -22.48 -46.31
CA LYS A 4 21.76 -21.41 -47.19
C LYS A 4 21.30 -20.22 -46.34
N PRO A 5 21.43 -18.98 -46.83
CA PRO A 5 21.05 -17.76 -46.10
C PRO A 5 19.63 -17.81 -45.49
N GLY A 6 18.67 -18.45 -46.16
CA GLY A 6 17.31 -18.64 -45.63
C GLY A 6 17.23 -19.44 -44.32
N HIS A 7 18.17 -20.33 -44.03
CA HIS A 7 18.18 -21.10 -42.79
C HIS A 7 18.56 -20.23 -41.59
N TYR A 8 19.45 -19.25 -41.79
CA TYR A 8 19.79 -18.29 -40.74
C TYR A 8 18.60 -17.39 -40.41
N LEU A 9 17.83 -16.98 -41.42
CA LEU A 9 16.62 -16.18 -41.21
C LEU A 9 15.55 -16.96 -40.45
N LEU A 10 15.32 -18.23 -40.81
CA LEU A 10 14.39 -19.10 -40.09
C LEU A 10 14.84 -19.35 -38.65
N LEU A 11 16.14 -19.57 -38.43
CA LEU A 11 16.68 -19.76 -37.09
C LEU A 11 16.55 -18.47 -36.24
N ALA A 12 16.83 -17.31 -36.81
CA ALA A 12 16.66 -16.03 -36.13
C ALA A 12 15.20 -15.76 -35.76
N LEU A 13 14.26 -16.04 -36.67
CA LEU A 13 12.82 -15.95 -36.40
C LEU A 13 12.36 -16.92 -35.32
N ALA A 14 12.87 -18.16 -35.33
CA ALA A 14 12.56 -19.16 -34.32
C ALA A 14 13.09 -18.75 -32.94
N LEU A 15 14.31 -18.22 -32.85
CA LEU A 15 14.86 -17.71 -31.60
C LEU A 15 14.08 -16.49 -31.09
N TYR A 16 13.74 -15.56 -31.98
CA TYR A 16 12.96 -14.37 -31.61
C TYR A 16 11.58 -14.75 -31.07
N SER A 17 10.86 -15.63 -31.76
CA SER A 17 9.53 -16.07 -31.33
C SER A 17 9.58 -16.81 -29.99
N LEU A 18 10.61 -17.63 -29.76
CA LEU A 18 10.85 -18.29 -28.48
C LEU A 18 11.04 -17.28 -27.34
N VAL A 19 11.92 -16.28 -27.54
CA VAL A 19 12.21 -15.25 -26.53
C VAL A 19 10.98 -14.42 -26.20
N VAL A 20 10.22 -13.97 -27.22
CA VAL A 20 9.00 -13.20 -27.01
C VAL A 20 7.95 -14.02 -26.25
N THR A 21 7.78 -15.29 -26.62
CA THR A 21 6.81 -16.18 -25.96
C THR A 21 7.17 -16.43 -24.49
N LEU A 22 8.44 -16.68 -24.20
CA LEU A 22 8.93 -16.83 -22.82
C LEU A 22 8.74 -15.54 -22.02
N GLY A 23 9.07 -14.39 -22.61
CA GLY A 23 8.87 -13.08 -21.99
C GLY A 23 7.40 -12.80 -21.64
N PHE A 24 6.47 -13.14 -22.54
CA PHE A 24 5.02 -13.00 -22.29
C PHE A 24 4.53 -13.96 -21.20
N SER A 25 4.99 -15.21 -21.21
CA SER A 25 4.62 -16.21 -20.22
C SER A 25 5.03 -15.81 -18.80
N LEU A 26 6.26 -15.32 -18.63
CA LEU A 26 6.76 -14.87 -17.33
C LEU A 26 6.00 -13.65 -16.79
N ARG A 27 5.73 -12.65 -17.64
CA ARG A 27 4.92 -11.48 -17.25
C ARG A 27 3.49 -11.85 -16.91
N GLY A 28 2.90 -12.79 -17.66
CA GLY A 28 1.56 -13.30 -17.39
C GLY A 28 1.44 -13.91 -15.99
N ARG A 29 2.45 -14.69 -15.56
CA ARG A 29 2.49 -15.26 -14.21
C ARG A 29 2.59 -14.18 -13.12
N GLN A 30 3.45 -13.18 -13.32
CA GLN A 30 3.60 -12.05 -12.39
C GLN A 30 2.31 -11.23 -12.27
N LEU A 31 1.62 -10.96 -13.38
CA LEU A 31 0.34 -10.26 -13.36
C LEU A 31 -0.74 -11.04 -12.61
N THR A 32 -0.78 -12.36 -12.78
CA THR A 32 -1.73 -13.22 -12.08
C THR A 32 -1.46 -13.21 -10.57
N SER A 33 -0.20 -13.31 -10.13
CA SER A 33 0.13 -13.27 -8.70
C SER A 33 -0.21 -11.92 -8.06
N LEU A 34 0.09 -10.82 -8.75
CA LEU A 34 -0.25 -9.46 -8.30
C LEU A 34 -1.77 -9.27 -8.17
N ARG A 35 -2.54 -9.77 -9.15
CA ARG A 35 -4.01 -9.70 -9.09
C ARG A 35 -4.58 -10.52 -7.92
N GLN A 36 -3.99 -11.68 -7.64
CA GLN A 36 -4.38 -12.49 -6.49
C GLN A 36 -4.08 -11.76 -5.17
N GLU A 37 -2.90 -11.15 -5.06
CA GLU A 37 -2.51 -10.38 -3.87
C GLU A 37 -3.45 -9.19 -3.65
N VAL A 38 -3.75 -8.42 -4.70
CA VAL A 38 -4.73 -7.33 -4.64
C VAL A 38 -6.12 -7.83 -4.21
N GLY A 39 -6.56 -8.99 -4.73
CA GLY A 39 -7.83 -9.59 -4.33
C GLY A 39 -7.88 -10.02 -2.86
N ILE A 40 -6.78 -10.55 -2.33
CA ILE A 40 -6.68 -10.91 -0.91
C ILE A 40 -6.70 -9.63 -0.04
N LEU A 41 -5.96 -8.60 -0.45
CA LEU A 41 -5.92 -7.33 0.27
C LEU A 41 -7.27 -6.62 0.25
N SER A 42 -7.99 -6.65 -0.86
CA SER A 42 -9.33 -6.06 -0.96
C SER A 42 -10.34 -6.80 -0.09
N GLN A 43 -10.30 -8.13 -0.04
CA GLN A 43 -11.13 -8.92 0.87
C GLN A 43 -10.80 -8.63 2.34
N LYS A 44 -9.52 -8.53 2.69
CA LYS A 44 -9.11 -8.13 4.05
C LYS A 44 -9.57 -6.72 4.40
N ALA A 45 -9.54 -5.79 3.46
CA ALA A 45 -10.06 -4.44 3.64
C ALA A 45 -11.58 -4.43 3.82
N ALA A 46 -12.32 -5.28 3.10
CA ALA A 46 -13.77 -5.42 3.27
C ALA A 46 -14.16 -6.14 4.58
N LEU A 47 -13.28 -6.98 5.12
CA LEU A 47 -13.43 -7.63 6.42
C LEU A 47 -12.92 -6.78 7.58
N ALA A 48 -12.17 -5.71 7.31
CA ALA A 48 -11.87 -4.73 8.33
C ALA A 48 -13.23 -4.18 8.79
N PRO A 49 -13.56 -4.27 10.09
CA PRO A 49 -14.87 -3.84 10.57
C PRO A 49 -15.10 -2.40 10.09
N GLU A 50 -16.29 -2.14 9.55
CA GLU A 50 -16.81 -0.80 9.28
C GLU A 50 -16.71 0.02 10.58
N GLY A 51 -15.57 0.67 10.75
CA GLY A 51 -15.05 1.02 12.06
C GLY A 51 -13.76 1.77 11.88
N TYR A 52 -13.65 2.90 12.60
CA TYR A 52 -12.54 3.83 12.49
C TYR A 52 -11.19 3.11 12.45
N VAL A 53 -10.52 3.23 11.30
CA VAL A 53 -9.10 2.87 11.20
C VAL A 53 -8.30 4.03 11.76
N LEU A 54 -7.18 3.73 12.41
CA LEU A 54 -6.27 4.80 12.79
C LEU A 54 -5.65 5.41 11.52
N PRO A 55 -5.51 6.74 11.45
CA PRO A 55 -4.99 7.41 10.26
C PRO A 55 -3.51 7.09 9.98
N LEU A 56 -2.85 6.40 10.91
CA LEU A 56 -1.48 5.91 10.79
C LEU A 56 -1.50 4.37 10.70
N PRO A 57 -1.14 3.79 9.54
CA PRO A 57 -1.12 2.34 9.39
C PRO A 57 -0.21 1.65 10.42
N GLY A 58 -0.75 0.66 11.13
CA GLY A 58 -0.02 -0.08 12.17
C GLY A 58 0.15 0.65 13.50
N ALA A 59 -0.38 1.87 13.63
CA ALA A 59 -0.32 2.59 14.90
C ALA A 59 -1.20 1.95 15.98
N CYS A 60 -0.88 2.24 17.23
CA CYS A 60 -1.74 1.99 18.38
C CYS A 60 -2.25 3.31 18.96
N LEU A 61 -3.31 3.26 19.76
CA LEU A 61 -3.81 4.44 20.46
C LEU A 61 -2.72 4.98 21.42
N PRO A 62 -2.55 6.31 21.49
CA PRO A 62 -1.68 6.94 22.48
C PRO A 62 -2.12 6.58 23.88
N THR A 63 -1.15 6.49 24.80
CA THR A 63 -1.41 6.14 26.21
C THR A 63 -1.15 7.31 27.15
N ARG A 64 -0.37 8.30 26.72
CA ARG A 64 -0.04 9.44 27.57
C ARG A 64 -1.27 10.33 27.79
N PRO A 65 -1.59 10.73 29.03
CA PRO A 65 -2.78 11.53 29.34
C PRO A 65 -2.89 12.82 28.52
N GLU A 66 -1.78 13.47 28.22
CA GLU A 66 -1.70 14.68 27.40
C GLU A 66 -2.11 14.48 25.93
N ASN A 67 -2.16 13.24 25.46
CA ASN A 67 -2.51 12.86 24.09
C ASN A 67 -3.89 12.23 23.97
N LEU A 68 -4.61 12.09 25.08
CA LEU A 68 -5.96 11.56 25.11
C LEU A 68 -7.02 12.66 24.87
N PRO A 69 -8.23 12.29 24.43
CA PRO A 69 -9.38 13.16 24.46
C PRO A 69 -9.60 13.72 25.88
N GLY A 70 -9.93 15.01 25.99
CA GLY A 70 -10.04 15.69 27.28
C GLY A 70 -8.74 16.35 27.77
N ALA A 71 -7.60 16.10 27.13
CA ALA A 71 -6.34 16.73 27.52
C ALA A 71 -6.36 18.26 27.33
N PRO A 72 -5.85 19.04 28.29
CA PRO A 72 -5.80 20.50 28.18
C PRO A 72 -4.83 20.96 27.07
N ARG A 73 -5.23 22.02 26.36
CA ARG A 73 -4.45 22.71 25.31
C ARG A 73 -4.38 24.21 25.63
N PRO A 74 -3.52 24.63 26.59
CA PRO A 74 -3.48 26.01 27.09
C PRO A 74 -3.22 27.05 26.00
N TYR A 75 -2.34 26.73 25.04
CA TYR A 75 -2.01 27.58 23.89
C TYR A 75 -3.20 27.84 22.94
N ARG A 76 -4.30 27.09 23.07
CA ARG A 76 -5.56 27.29 22.32
C ARG A 76 -6.75 27.57 23.23
N LYS A 77 -6.53 27.84 24.54
CA LYS A 77 -7.60 27.95 25.55
C LYS A 77 -8.65 26.82 25.43
N GLY A 78 -8.21 25.61 25.10
CA GLY A 78 -9.10 24.55 24.65
C GLY A 78 -8.76 23.18 25.25
N ILE A 79 -9.60 22.21 24.89
CA ILE A 79 -9.47 20.80 25.28
C ILE A 79 -9.33 19.98 23.97
N SER A 80 -8.47 18.97 23.97
CA SER A 80 -8.34 18.05 22.84
C SER A 80 -9.60 17.22 22.69
N ALA A 81 -10.28 17.29 21.54
CA ALA A 81 -11.46 16.47 21.28
C ALA A 81 -11.13 15.01 20.90
N GLY A 82 -9.89 14.76 20.48
CA GLY A 82 -9.45 13.47 19.98
C GLY A 82 -8.04 13.08 20.45
N PHE A 83 -7.54 12.00 19.87
CA PHE A 83 -6.21 11.47 20.12
C PHE A 83 -5.14 12.26 19.36
N VAL A 84 -3.95 12.37 19.96
CA VAL A 84 -2.79 13.01 19.34
C VAL A 84 -1.65 12.00 19.22
N PHE A 85 -1.34 11.62 18.00
CA PHE A 85 -0.25 10.69 17.69
C PHE A 85 1.07 11.44 17.61
N ILE A 86 2.03 11.04 18.45
CA ILE A 86 3.38 11.63 18.48
C ILE A 86 4.44 10.54 18.51
N GLN A 87 5.67 10.94 18.21
CA GLN A 87 6.82 10.05 18.28
C GLN A 87 6.95 9.42 19.68
N GLY A 88 7.03 8.09 19.70
CA GLY A 88 7.16 7.31 20.93
C GLY A 88 5.86 7.10 21.72
N ASP A 89 4.69 7.42 21.15
CA ASP A 89 3.37 7.18 21.78
C ASP A 89 2.31 6.75 20.74
N ALA A 90 2.72 5.92 19.77
CA ALA A 90 1.85 5.46 18.68
C ALA A 90 2.22 4.08 18.10
N CYS A 91 3.12 3.31 18.73
CA CYS A 91 3.69 2.04 18.25
C CYS A 91 4.45 2.08 16.90
N VAL A 92 4.25 3.11 16.09
CA VAL A 92 4.98 3.39 14.84
C VAL A 92 5.73 4.72 14.95
N PRO A 93 6.80 4.93 14.15
CA PRO A 93 7.45 6.23 14.07
C PRO A 93 6.49 7.28 13.50
N VAL A 94 6.33 8.40 14.19
CA VAL A 94 5.58 9.58 13.75
C VAL A 94 6.59 10.68 13.42
N VAL A 95 6.86 10.86 12.13
CA VAL A 95 7.83 11.83 11.62
C VAL A 95 7.15 12.82 10.68
N ARG A 96 7.80 13.98 10.49
CA ARG A 96 7.32 14.97 9.52
C ARG A 96 7.32 14.36 8.11
N GLY A 97 6.22 14.55 7.39
CA GLY A 97 6.05 14.02 6.02
C GLY A 97 5.58 12.56 5.96
N MET A 98 5.25 11.95 7.11
CA MET A 98 4.65 10.62 7.15
C MET A 98 3.32 10.59 6.39
N GLY A 99 3.12 9.54 5.58
CA GLY A 99 1.85 9.30 4.91
C GLY A 99 0.75 8.97 5.91
N VAL A 100 -0.39 9.64 5.77
CA VAL A 100 -1.61 9.39 6.54
C VAL A 100 -2.70 8.86 5.61
N VAL A 101 -3.54 7.97 6.15
CA VAL A 101 -4.71 7.45 5.45
C VAL A 101 -5.98 8.00 6.08
N ALA A 102 -7.07 7.99 5.33
CA ALA A 102 -8.37 8.37 5.86
C ALA A 102 -8.79 7.39 6.96
N ALA A 103 -9.19 7.91 8.11
CA ALA A 103 -9.66 7.09 9.23
C ALA A 103 -11.02 6.43 8.97
N PHE A 104 -11.77 6.95 7.99
CA PHE A 104 -13.07 6.46 7.57
C PHE A 104 -13.29 6.78 6.08
N GLY A 105 -14.06 5.95 5.38
CA GLY A 105 -14.46 6.20 3.99
C GLY A 105 -15.57 7.23 3.92
N GLY A 106 -15.38 8.33 3.19
CA GLY A 106 -16.40 9.38 3.10
C GLY A 106 -16.06 10.45 2.07
N GLU A 107 -16.85 11.52 2.07
CA GLU A 107 -16.65 12.68 1.20
C GLU A 107 -15.66 13.67 1.83
N VAL A 108 -14.78 14.25 1.01
CA VAL A 108 -13.85 15.30 1.44
C VAL A 108 -14.59 16.63 1.45
N VAL A 109 -14.83 17.17 2.65
CA VAL A 109 -15.42 18.51 2.85
C VAL A 109 -14.30 19.49 3.23
N ARG A 110 -14.30 20.69 2.63
CA ARG A 110 -13.28 21.73 2.86
C ARG A 110 -13.87 23.01 3.43
#